data_AF-A0A530K1H9-F1
#
_entry.id   AF-A0A530K1H9-F1
#
_cell.length_a   1.000
_cell.length_b   1.000
_cell.length_c   1.000
_cell.angle_alpha   90.00
_cell.angle_beta   90.00
_cell.angle_gamma   90.00
#
_symmetry.space_group_name_H-M   'P 1'
#
loop_
_entity.id
_entity.type
_entity.pdbx_description
1 polymer ?
#
loop_
_entity_poly.entity_id
_entity_poly.type
_entity_poly.pdbx_seq_one_letter_code
_entity_poly.pdbx_strand_id
1 'polypeptide(L)'
;LTIEQSLRRVVIAGGDTSSHALGEMGVDALTIRMPLPASPGSPLCVAHSRVKAIDGLEVALKGGQVGTDRYFSAIREGLGD
;
A
#
# COMPACT_ATOMS: atom_id res chain seq x y z
N LEU A 1 2.20 14.90 -1.44
CA LEU A 1 1.41 14.12 -2.42
C LEU A 1 0.14 13.49 -1.84
N THR A 2 0.18 12.46 -0.97
CA THR A 2 -1.04 11.76 -0.49
C THR A 2 -2.06 12.71 0.12
N ILE A 3 -1.61 13.56 1.06
CA ILE A 3 -2.44 14.57 1.72
C ILE A 3 -2.89 15.65 0.71
N GLU A 4 -1.94 16.21 -0.02
CA GLU A 4 -2.15 17.27 -1.00
C GLU A 4 -3.18 16.91 -2.08
N GLN A 5 -3.15 15.66 -2.56
CA GLN A 5 -4.05 15.15 -3.60
C GLN A 5 -5.24 14.38 -3.04
N SER A 6 -5.42 14.37 -1.71
CA SER A 6 -6.50 13.63 -1.02
C SER A 6 -6.62 12.17 -1.46
N LEU A 7 -5.48 11.49 -1.62
CA LEU A 7 -5.46 10.09 -2.05
C LEU A 7 -5.95 9.18 -0.93
N ARG A 8 -6.83 8.25 -1.28
CA ARG A 8 -7.34 7.22 -0.35
C ARG A 8 -6.52 5.93 -0.38
N ARG A 9 -5.71 5.74 -1.43
CA ARG A 9 -4.96 4.52 -1.68
C ARG A 9 -3.65 4.84 -2.38
N VAL A 10 -2.57 4.19 -1.97
CA VAL A 10 -1.26 4.28 -2.60
C VAL A 10 -0.64 2.90 -2.80
N VAL A 11 0.19 2.79 -3.83
CA VAL A 11 1.02 1.61 -4.07
C VAL A 11 2.47 2.07 -4.14
N ILE A 12 3.34 1.40 -3.38
CA ILE A 12 4.77 1.68 -3.38
C ILE A 12 5.48 0.41 -3.85
N ALA A 13 6.37 0.55 -4.82
CA ALA A 13 7.11 -0.56 -5.41
C ALA A 13 8.59 -0.48 -5.05
N GLY A 14 9.17 -1.63 -4.69
CA GLY A 14 10.53 -1.75 -4.20
C GLY A 14 10.58 -1.84 -2.68
N GLY A 15 11.39 -2.76 -2.15
CA GLY A 15 11.48 -3.03 -0.71
C GLY A 15 11.98 -1.81 0.08
N ASP A 16 13.15 -1.30 -0.29
CA ASP A 16 13.78 -0.16 0.39
C ASP A 16 12.94 1.11 0.25
N THR A 17 12.43 1.37 -0.96
CA THR A 17 11.54 2.50 -1.24
C THR A 17 10.28 2.46 -0.39
N SER A 18 9.68 1.27 -0.22
CA SER A 18 8.48 1.07 0.60
C SER A 18 8.75 1.34 2.07
N SER A 19 9.83 0.78 2.61
CA SER A 19 10.22 0.97 4.02
C SER A 19 10.48 2.44 4.32
N HIS A 20 11.26 3.11 3.46
CA HIS A 20 11.56 4.53 3.61
C HIS A 20 10.30 5.39 3.52
N ALA A 21 9.45 5.18 2.52
CA ALA A 21 8.23 5.96 2.33
C ALA A 21 7.24 5.81 3.51
N LEU A 22 7.07 4.60 4.06
CA LEU A 22 6.23 4.40 5.25
C LEU A 22 6.74 5.18 6.47
N GLY A 23 8.07 5.20 6.67
CA GLY A 23 8.71 5.97 7.73
C GLY A 23 8.47 7.47 7.58
N GLU A 24 8.69 8.02 6.39
CA GLU A 24 8.45 9.44 6.08
C GLU A 24 6.98 9.83 6.19
N MET A 25 6.06 8.91 5.87
CA MET A 25 4.62 9.11 6.04
C MET A 25 4.16 9.01 7.50
N GLY A 26 5.02 8.56 8.42
CA GLY A 26 4.67 8.36 9.83
C GLY A 26 3.69 7.21 10.06
N VAL A 27 3.79 6.14 9.27
CA VAL A 27 2.97 4.93 9.47
C VAL A 27 3.55 4.12 10.64
N ASP A 28 2.72 3.86 11.64
CA ASP A 28 3.10 3.13 12.86
C ASP A 28 2.85 1.62 12.74
N ALA A 29 1.77 1.23 12.05
CA ALA A 29 1.41 -0.17 11.84
C ALA A 29 0.57 -0.39 10.58
N LEU A 30 0.48 -1.64 10.14
CA LEU A 30 -0.34 -2.07 9.00
C LEU A 30 -1.25 -3.22 9.41
N THR A 31 -2.51 -3.19 8.97
CA THR A 31 -3.42 -4.34 9.06
C THR A 31 -3.79 -4.80 7.66
N ILE A 32 -3.72 -6.10 7.40
CA ILE A 32 -4.11 -6.65 6.10
C ILE A 32 -5.62 -6.39 5.88
N ARG A 33 -5.94 -5.72 4.78
CA ARG A 33 -7.31 -5.44 4.34
C ARG A 33 -7.80 -6.48 3.35
N MET A 34 -6.95 -6.81 2.38
CA MET A 34 -7.25 -7.74 1.31
C MET A 34 -5.98 -8.49 0.92
N PRO A 35 -5.96 -9.83 1.03
CA PRO A 35 -4.87 -10.64 0.48
C PRO A 35 -4.94 -10.60 -1.05
N LEU A 36 -3.78 -10.73 -1.70
CA LEU A 36 -3.69 -10.83 -3.16
C LEU A 36 -2.97 -12.13 -3.51
N PRO A 37 -3.71 -13.22 -3.77
CA PRO A 37 -3.12 -14.53 -4.03
C PRO A 37 -2.13 -14.51 -5.21
N ALA A 38 -2.43 -13.72 -6.25
CA ALA A 38 -1.56 -13.54 -7.42
C ALA A 38 -0.28 -12.74 -7.11
N SER A 39 -0.13 -12.17 -5.91
CA SER A 39 1.05 -11.40 -5.49
C SER A 39 1.41 -11.67 -4.03
N PRO A 40 1.91 -12.89 -3.72
CA PRO A 40 2.24 -13.28 -2.36
C PRO A 40 3.24 -12.31 -1.71
N GLY A 41 2.97 -11.91 -0.46
CA GLY A 41 3.81 -10.95 0.27
C GLY A 41 3.54 -9.48 -0.05
N SER A 42 2.61 -9.18 -0.95
CA SER A 42 2.23 -7.81 -1.31
C SER A 42 0.71 -7.58 -1.18
N PRO A 43 0.12 -7.75 0.03
CA PRO A 43 -1.30 -7.51 0.24
C PRO A 43 -1.64 -6.01 0.20
N LEU A 44 -2.92 -5.70 0.09
CA LEU A 44 -3.45 -4.38 0.43
C LEU A 44 -3.64 -4.30 1.95
N CYS A 45 -3.10 -3.26 2.57
CA CYS A 45 -3.19 -2.99 3.99
C CYS A 45 -3.91 -1.67 4.29
N VAL A 46 -4.38 -1.51 5.52
CA VAL A 46 -4.75 -0.23 6.12
C VAL A 46 -3.60 0.23 7.01
N ALA A 47 -3.18 1.48 6.86
CA ALA A 47 -2.19 2.13 7.69
C ALA A 47 -2.80 2.68 8.98
N HIS A 48 -2.11 2.47 10.10
CA HIS A 48 -2.38 3.10 11.38
C HIS A 48 -1.30 4.14 11.64
N SER A 49 -1.71 5.35 12.02
CA SER A 49 -0.78 6.45 12.25
C SER A 49 -1.31 7.44 13.28
N ARG A 50 -0.41 8.04 14.05
CA ARG A 50 -0.73 9.24 14.84
C ARG A 50 -1.05 10.47 13.98
N VAL A 51 -0.63 10.48 12.71
CA VAL A 51 -0.97 11.52 11.74
C VAL A 51 -2.38 11.25 11.20
N LYS A 52 -3.37 12.03 11.65
CA LYS A 52 -4.78 11.84 11.27
C LYS A 52 -5.06 11.75 9.77
N ALA A 53 -4.25 12.41 8.94
CA ALA A 53 -4.42 12.39 7.49
C ALA A 53 -3.86 11.11 6.82
N ILE A 54 -3.08 10.31 7.55
CA ILE A 54 -2.48 9.05 7.10
C ILE A 54 -3.18 7.85 7.75
N ASP A 55 -3.74 8.03 8.95
CA ASP A 55 -4.55 7.01 9.61
C ASP A 55 -5.74 6.59 8.74
N GLY A 56 -5.86 5.28 8.50
CA GLY A 56 -6.86 4.71 7.61
C GLY A 56 -6.50 4.68 6.12
N LEU A 57 -5.31 5.19 5.72
CA LEU A 57 -4.86 5.13 4.34
C LEU A 57 -4.68 3.68 3.87
N GLU A 58 -5.17 3.38 2.66
CA GLU A 58 -4.91 2.07 2.05
C GLU A 58 -3.54 2.05 1.38
N VAL A 59 -2.70 1.08 1.73
CA VAL A 59 -1.33 0.98 1.25
C VAL A 59 -1.04 -0.43 0.77
N ALA A 60 -0.51 -0.57 -0.43
CA ALA A 60 0.01 -1.84 -0.94
C ALA A 60 1.53 -1.73 -1.18
N LEU A 61 2.30 -2.68 -0.64
CA LEU A 61 3.76 -2.72 -0.75
C LEU A 61 4.16 -3.82 -1.74
N LYS A 62 4.57 -3.42 -2.94
CA LYS A 62 4.92 -4.31 -4.04
C LYS A 62 6.41 -4.63 -3.98
N GLY A 63 6.76 -5.89 -3.74
CA GLY A 63 8.14 -6.34 -3.92
C GLY A 63 8.58 -6.12 -5.37
N GLY A 64 9.87 -5.80 -5.60
CA GLY A 64 10.36 -5.35 -6.91
C GLY A 64 10.05 -6.30 -8.08
N GLN A 65 9.95 -7.60 -7.81
CA GLN A 65 9.65 -8.66 -8.80
C GLN A 65 8.39 -9.48 -8.43
N VAL A 66 7.60 -9.04 -7.44
CA VAL A 66 6.44 -9.80 -6.95
C VAL A 66 5.22 -9.45 -7.81
N GLY A 67 4.36 -10.39 -8.18
CA GLY A 67 3.06 -10.11 -8.80
C GLY A 67 3.04 -9.88 -10.31
N THR A 68 1.85 -9.93 -10.90
CA THR A 68 1.63 -9.86 -12.36
C THR A 68 1.62 -8.42 -12.88
N ASP A 69 1.62 -8.27 -14.21
CA ASP A 69 1.43 -6.98 -14.92
C ASP A 69 0.15 -6.25 -14.49
N ARG A 70 -0.83 -6.98 -13.93
CA ARG A 70 -2.11 -6.41 -13.49
C ARG A 70 -2.11 -5.87 -12.07
N TYR A 71 -1.04 -6.03 -11.30
CA TYR A 71 -1.05 -5.69 -9.87
C TYR A 71 -1.54 -4.26 -9.57
N PHE A 72 -0.97 -3.26 -10.23
CA PHE A 72 -1.34 -1.86 -9.98
C PHE A 72 -2.80 -1.59 -10.36
N SER A 73 -3.26 -2.14 -11.49
CA SER A 73 -4.66 -2.02 -11.91
C SER A 73 -5.62 -2.74 -10.96
N ALA A 74 -5.27 -3.95 -10.50
CA ALA A 74 -6.08 -4.73 -9.57
C ALA A 74 -6.26 -3.99 -8.24
N ILE A 75 -5.16 -3.44 -7.68
CA ILE A 75 -5.21 -2.60 -6.48
C ILE A 75 -6.08 -1.37 -6.70
N ARG A 76 -5.95 -0.67 -7.83
CA ARG A 76 -6.76 0.52 -8.13
C ARG A 76 -8.25 0.17 -8.23
N GLU A 77 -8.58 -0.92 -8.88
CA GLU A 77 -9.95 -1.39 -9.14
C GLU A 77 -10.56 -2.10 -7.92
N GLY A 78 -9.74 -2.52 -6.95
CA GLY A 78 -10.19 -3.27 -5.78
C GLY A 78 -10.49 -4.74 -6.08
N LEU A 79 -9.78 -5.32 -7.05
CA LEU A 79 -9.92 -6.71 -7.47
C LEU A 79 -8.95 -7.59 -6.68
N GLY A 80 -9.46 -8.68 -6.13
CA GLY A 80 -8.71 -9.64 -5.31
C GLY A 80 -8.14 -10.84 -6.08
N ASP A 81 -8.44 -10.96 -7.38
CA ASP A 81 -8.25 -12.16 -8.20
C ASP A 81 -7.36 -11.91 -9.43
#